data_AF-A0A5S3QRE6-F1
#
_entry.id   AF-A0A5S3QRE6-F1
#
_cell.length_a   1.000
_cell.length_b   1.000
_cell.length_c   1.000
_cell.angle_alpha   90.00
_cell.angle_beta   90.00
_cell.angle_gamma   90.00
#
_symmetry.space_group_name_H-M   'P 1'
#
loop_
_entity.id
_entity.type
_entity.pdbx_description
1 polymer ?
#
loop_
_entity_poly.entity_id
_entity_poly.type
_entity_poly.pdbx_seq_one_letter_code
_entity_poly.pdbx_strand_id
1 'polypeptide(L)'
;MKNIVLVRGPEFLAAQALAGYGWREINLSKFNSFVEVDEFIKERGIDIGRQRNQIKRFFEISAGDVVIVPVSRAVLIGVAVGEKSFAETPWNGANRVAVNFFKQSDGNLVKIPRYQLTEGLQSRLKIRMSIANLNEFREEIAAYVEKLEQNLEIKFDSEFQTRVEVELKHIERSLLDRLITGQSRLESGGYGLEKLIAELLEIEGYQAHIMSKSQTNDHSDIDIRAEKSDDFSGTNIVYVQCKHHSGTTSNWGVDQLIEFEKETPNVSLWLITTGVVSDEVKEYASEHGVSVMEGEALAAKIISQVDKLSVSTKEKLGLSVLPKLL
;
A
#
# COMPACT_ATOMS: atom_id res chain seq x y z
N MET A 1 25.83 4.62 12.22
CA MET A 1 24.49 4.39 12.80
C MET A 1 23.73 3.54 11.81
N LYS A 2 23.16 2.39 12.21
CA LYS A 2 22.34 1.58 11.30
C LYS A 2 21.08 2.37 10.93
N ASN A 3 20.80 2.58 9.66
CA ASN A 3 19.54 3.17 9.24
C ASN A 3 18.43 2.12 9.36
N ILE A 4 17.21 2.59 9.57
CA ILE A 4 16.01 1.76 9.58
C ILE A 4 15.10 2.25 8.47
N VAL A 5 14.91 1.40 7.48
CA VAL A 5 14.22 1.74 6.23
C VAL A 5 13.02 0.83 6.04
N LEU A 6 11.85 1.45 5.89
CA LEU A 6 10.66 0.78 5.40
C LEU A 6 10.79 0.60 3.89
N VAL A 7 10.60 -0.63 3.41
CA VAL A 7 10.58 -0.97 1.99
C VAL A 7 9.27 -1.69 1.68
N ARG A 8 8.35 -1.04 0.96
CA ARG A 8 7.16 -1.68 0.41
C ARG A 8 7.51 -2.26 -0.96
N GLY A 9 7.40 -3.57 -1.06
CA GLY A 9 7.57 -4.31 -2.29
C GLY A 9 6.85 -5.65 -2.20
N PRO A 10 6.96 -6.48 -3.23
CA PRO A 10 6.34 -7.81 -3.26
C PRO A 10 6.80 -8.70 -2.09
N GLU A 11 5.85 -9.23 -1.32
CA GLU A 11 6.13 -10.09 -0.16
C GLU A 11 6.95 -11.34 -0.56
N PHE A 12 6.72 -11.90 -1.74
CA PHE A 12 7.42 -13.11 -2.18
C PHE A 12 8.94 -12.91 -2.36
N LEU A 13 9.42 -11.68 -2.54
CA LEU A 13 10.85 -11.39 -2.62
C LEU A 13 11.53 -11.64 -1.27
N ALA A 14 10.82 -11.47 -0.15
CA ALA A 14 11.39 -11.73 1.17
C ALA A 14 11.76 -13.21 1.36
N ALA A 15 11.00 -14.13 0.74
CA ALA A 15 11.33 -15.56 0.73
C ALA A 15 12.63 -15.86 -0.04
N GLN A 16 13.01 -14.97 -0.97
CA GLN A 16 14.24 -15.02 -1.75
C GLN A 16 15.38 -14.21 -1.12
N ALA A 17 15.22 -13.76 0.14
CA ALA A 17 16.17 -12.88 0.84
C ALA A 17 16.38 -11.52 0.13
N LEU A 18 15.31 -10.97 -0.46
CA LEU A 18 15.35 -9.70 -1.19
C LEU A 18 14.25 -8.75 -0.69
N ALA A 19 14.54 -7.45 -0.65
CA ALA A 19 13.55 -6.40 -0.54
C ALA A 19 13.52 -5.60 -1.84
N GLY A 20 12.32 -5.42 -2.42
CA GLY A 20 12.13 -4.83 -3.74
C GLY A 20 11.56 -3.41 -3.72
N TYR A 21 11.95 -2.62 -4.70
CA TYR A 21 11.42 -1.30 -5.02
C TYR A 21 11.23 -1.16 -6.53
N GLY A 22 10.37 -0.23 -6.96
CA GLY A 22 10.06 0.03 -8.36
C GLY A 22 11.18 0.73 -9.15
N TRP A 23 10.80 1.53 -10.15
CA TRP A 23 11.70 2.25 -11.07
C TRP A 23 12.47 1.35 -12.02
N ARG A 24 11.73 0.53 -12.77
CA ARG A 24 12.30 -0.39 -13.77
C ARG A 24 13.14 0.33 -14.83
N GLU A 25 12.82 1.58 -15.14
CA GLU A 25 13.61 2.41 -16.05
C GLU A 25 15.03 2.71 -15.56
N ILE A 26 15.27 2.57 -14.25
CA ILE A 26 16.54 2.88 -13.60
C ILE A 26 17.07 1.61 -12.92
N ASN A 27 18.08 0.99 -13.53
CA ASN A 27 18.78 -0.13 -12.89
C ASN A 27 19.76 0.40 -11.84
N LEU A 28 19.31 0.50 -10.59
CA LEU A 28 20.08 1.05 -9.48
C LEU A 28 21.34 0.25 -9.14
N SER A 29 21.44 -1.02 -9.55
CA SER A 29 22.62 -1.84 -9.27
C SER A 29 23.81 -1.52 -10.18
N LYS A 30 23.63 -0.66 -11.19
CA LYS A 30 24.71 -0.24 -12.12
C LYS A 30 25.47 1.00 -11.67
N PHE A 31 25.03 1.66 -10.60
CA PHE A 31 25.58 2.94 -10.15
C PHE A 31 26.32 2.78 -8.82
N ASN A 32 27.40 3.52 -8.65
CA ASN A 32 28.21 3.51 -7.42
C ASN A 32 27.80 4.64 -6.45
N SER A 33 27.18 5.70 -6.96
CA SER A 33 26.72 6.83 -6.16
C SER A 33 25.36 7.34 -6.61
N PHE A 34 24.63 8.00 -5.70
CA PHE A 34 23.35 8.60 -6.06
C PHE A 34 23.50 9.81 -7.00
N VAL A 35 24.69 10.43 -7.05
CA VAL A 35 24.98 11.51 -8.01
C VAL A 35 24.92 10.98 -9.44
N GLU A 36 25.49 9.80 -9.69
CA GLU A 36 25.42 9.14 -11.01
C GLU A 36 23.97 8.76 -11.39
N VAL A 37 23.16 8.36 -10.39
CA VAL A 37 21.73 8.09 -10.59
C VAL A 37 20.99 9.37 -11.00
N ASP A 38 21.22 10.49 -10.31
CA ASP A 38 20.62 11.78 -10.65
C ASP A 38 21.04 12.28 -12.04
N GLU A 39 22.30 12.11 -12.41
CA GLU A 39 22.82 12.45 -13.74
C GLU A 39 22.13 11.61 -14.81
N PHE A 40 22.05 10.29 -14.62
CA PHE A 40 21.35 9.38 -15.53
C PHE A 40 19.87 9.77 -15.72
N ILE A 41 19.17 10.09 -14.63
CA ILE A 41 17.76 10.54 -14.67
C ILE A 41 17.62 11.81 -15.51
N LYS A 42 18.51 12.80 -15.31
CA LYS A 42 18.50 14.06 -16.07
C LYS A 42 18.82 13.87 -17.54
N GLU A 43 19.85 13.09 -17.86
CA GLU A 43 20.28 12.81 -19.23
C GLU A 43 19.20 12.07 -20.03
N ARG A 44 18.49 11.15 -19.37
CA ARG A 44 17.41 10.38 -19.98
C ARG A 44 16.07 11.11 -20.00
N GLY A 45 15.96 12.25 -19.32
CA GLY A 45 14.70 12.99 -19.18
C GLY A 45 13.62 12.19 -18.47
N ILE A 46 13.99 11.30 -17.54
CA ILE A 46 13.05 10.47 -16.78
C ILE A 46 12.32 11.36 -15.77
N ASP A 47 10.99 11.40 -15.82
CA ASP A 47 10.19 12.10 -14.83
C ASP A 47 10.01 11.23 -13.58
N ILE A 48 10.65 11.63 -12.49
CA ILE A 48 10.56 10.95 -11.19
C ILE A 48 9.62 11.68 -10.22
N GLY A 49 8.98 12.78 -10.64
CA GLY A 49 8.12 13.61 -9.81
C GLY A 49 8.68 13.89 -8.41
N ARG A 50 7.91 13.55 -7.37
CA ARG A 50 8.26 13.76 -5.95
C ARG A 50 9.05 12.60 -5.32
N GLN A 51 9.53 11.66 -6.12
CA GLN A 51 10.02 10.36 -5.65
C GLN A 51 11.54 10.30 -5.47
N ARG A 52 12.26 11.36 -5.85
CA ARG A 52 13.73 11.44 -5.75
C ARG A 52 14.27 11.02 -4.38
N ASN A 53 13.63 11.47 -3.29
CA ASN A 53 14.06 11.12 -1.93
C ASN A 53 13.83 9.64 -1.58
N GLN A 54 12.82 8.99 -2.18
CA GLN A 54 12.57 7.56 -1.99
C GLN A 54 13.59 6.73 -2.78
N ILE A 55 13.87 7.10 -4.02
CA ILE A 55 14.94 6.49 -4.85
C ILE A 55 16.28 6.59 -4.13
N LYS A 56 16.63 7.79 -3.66
CA LYS A 56 17.85 8.01 -2.87
C LYS A 56 17.92 7.11 -1.65
N ARG A 57 16.85 7.10 -0.84
CA ARG A 57 16.81 6.33 0.40
C ARG A 57 16.95 4.81 0.16
N PHE A 58 16.35 4.29 -0.92
CA PHE A 58 16.52 2.89 -1.29
C PHE A 58 17.93 2.60 -1.79
N PHE A 59 18.48 3.46 -2.65
CA PHE A 59 19.84 3.35 -3.16
C PHE A 59 20.89 3.36 -2.04
N GLU A 60 20.69 4.17 -1.01
CA GLU A 60 21.62 4.31 0.11
C GLU A 60 21.56 3.16 1.14
N ILE A 61 20.62 2.20 1.00
CA ILE A 61 20.58 1.01 1.87
C ILE A 61 21.92 0.27 1.76
N SER A 62 22.56 0.11 2.92
CA SER A 62 23.91 -0.42 3.06
C SER A 62 23.93 -1.62 4.01
N ALA A 63 25.02 -2.39 3.97
CA ALA A 63 25.20 -3.53 4.85
C ALA A 63 25.02 -3.15 6.32
N GLY A 64 24.21 -3.92 7.05
CA GLY A 64 23.92 -3.68 8.47
C GLY A 64 22.73 -2.76 8.75
N ASP A 65 22.16 -2.08 7.74
CA ASP A 65 20.89 -1.37 7.91
C ASP A 65 19.74 -2.34 8.19
N VAL A 66 18.72 -1.89 8.91
CA VAL A 66 17.51 -2.69 9.19
C VAL A 66 16.45 -2.36 8.15
N VAL A 67 15.95 -3.39 7.48
CA VAL A 67 14.86 -3.29 6.49
C VAL A 67 13.58 -3.82 7.11
N ILE A 68 12.53 -3.02 7.06
CA ILE A 68 11.17 -3.41 7.44
C ILE A 68 10.32 -3.52 6.19
N VAL A 69 9.75 -4.69 5.94
CA VAL A 69 8.80 -4.92 4.84
C VAL A 69 7.40 -5.10 5.41
N PRO A 70 6.49 -4.13 5.21
CA PRO A 70 5.10 -4.29 5.60
C PRO A 70 4.42 -5.36 4.73
N VAL A 71 3.85 -6.38 5.38
CA VAL A 71 3.05 -7.44 4.72
C VAL A 71 1.62 -7.40 5.25
N SER A 72 0.73 -8.26 4.74
CA SER A 72 -0.66 -8.27 5.21
C SER A 72 -0.72 -8.49 6.73
N ARG A 73 -1.30 -7.52 7.46
CA ARG A 73 -1.48 -7.50 8.93
C ARG A 73 -0.22 -7.67 9.79
N ALA A 74 0.97 -7.77 9.19
CA ALA A 74 2.23 -7.98 9.87
C ALA A 74 3.36 -7.13 9.26
N VAL A 75 4.55 -7.28 9.80
CA VAL A 75 5.81 -6.79 9.23
C VAL A 75 6.85 -7.91 9.25
N LEU A 76 7.73 -7.89 8.26
CA LEU A 76 8.96 -8.66 8.24
C LEU A 76 10.11 -7.72 8.59
N ILE A 77 11.06 -8.20 9.38
CA ILE A 77 12.28 -7.47 9.73
C ILE A 77 13.47 -8.28 9.20
N GLY A 78 14.46 -7.59 8.65
CA GLY A 78 15.71 -8.19 8.25
C GLY A 78 16.87 -7.20 8.26
N VAL A 79 18.08 -7.73 8.16
CA VAL A 79 19.31 -6.93 8.11
C VAL A 79 19.84 -6.93 6.68
N ALA A 80 20.05 -5.74 6.11
CA ALA A 80 20.55 -5.58 4.76
C ALA A 80 21.98 -6.14 4.63
N VAL A 81 22.23 -6.86 3.55
CA VAL A 81 23.56 -7.35 3.17
C VAL A 81 24.32 -6.30 2.36
N GLY A 82 23.59 -5.37 1.71
CA GLY A 82 24.15 -4.26 0.94
C GLY A 82 24.31 -4.55 -0.57
N GLU A 83 24.24 -5.82 -0.97
CA GLU A 83 24.24 -6.21 -2.39
C GLU A 83 22.95 -5.79 -3.07
N LYS A 84 23.08 -5.14 -4.24
CA LYS A 84 21.97 -4.68 -5.06
C LYS A 84 21.85 -5.52 -6.31
N SER A 85 20.62 -5.77 -6.74
CA SER A 85 20.33 -6.47 -8.00
C SER A 85 19.13 -5.85 -8.70
N PHE A 86 18.93 -6.23 -9.95
CA PHE A 86 17.84 -5.74 -10.78
C PHE A 86 17.20 -6.89 -11.56
N ALA A 87 15.88 -6.85 -11.70
CA ALA A 87 15.12 -7.70 -12.61
C ALA A 87 13.91 -6.93 -13.16
N GLU A 88 13.44 -7.26 -14.36
CA GLU A 88 12.33 -6.51 -14.97
C GLU A 88 10.96 -6.78 -14.33
N THR A 89 10.80 -7.94 -13.71
CA THR A 89 9.53 -8.36 -13.11
C THR A 89 9.69 -8.76 -11.65
N PRO A 90 8.75 -8.40 -10.77
CA PRO A 90 7.60 -7.52 -11.01
C PRO A 90 8.07 -6.06 -11.01
N TRP A 91 7.31 -5.16 -11.64
CA TRP A 91 7.70 -3.76 -11.80
C TRP A 91 7.98 -3.07 -10.46
N ASN A 92 7.17 -3.32 -9.43
CA ASN A 92 7.30 -2.76 -8.07
C ASN A 92 8.37 -3.45 -7.21
N GLY A 93 9.13 -4.39 -7.78
CA GLY A 93 10.27 -5.05 -7.16
C GLY A 93 11.45 -5.18 -8.12
N ALA A 94 11.52 -4.26 -9.09
CA ALA A 94 12.53 -4.31 -10.15
C ALA A 94 13.93 -4.07 -9.59
N ASN A 95 14.09 -3.05 -8.75
CA ASN A 95 15.30 -2.79 -7.99
C ASN A 95 15.26 -3.54 -6.67
N ARG A 96 16.34 -4.24 -6.31
CA ARG A 96 16.37 -5.15 -5.17
C ARG A 96 17.61 -4.95 -4.32
N VAL A 97 17.46 -5.14 -3.02
CA VAL A 97 18.57 -5.23 -2.07
C VAL A 97 18.50 -6.57 -1.34
N ALA A 98 19.65 -7.22 -1.16
CA ALA A 98 19.77 -8.44 -0.40
C ALA A 98 19.57 -8.17 1.10
N VAL A 99 18.72 -8.99 1.74
CA VAL A 99 18.30 -8.84 3.13
C VAL A 99 18.23 -10.21 3.81
N ASN A 100 18.90 -10.33 4.95
CA ASN A 100 18.78 -11.48 5.83
C ASN A 100 17.53 -11.31 6.72
N PHE A 101 16.39 -11.84 6.26
CA PHE A 101 15.16 -11.88 7.05
C PHE A 101 15.22 -12.96 8.13
N PHE A 102 14.62 -12.67 9.29
CA PHE A 102 14.52 -13.64 10.37
C PHE A 102 13.52 -14.75 10.04
N LYS A 103 13.87 -15.98 10.41
CA LYS A 103 13.10 -17.20 10.15
C LYS A 103 12.77 -17.93 11.45
N GLN A 104 11.63 -18.60 11.47
CA GLN A 104 11.23 -19.54 12.50
C GLN A 104 12.04 -20.84 12.37
N SER A 105 11.91 -21.73 13.37
CA SER A 105 12.60 -23.03 13.40
C SER A 105 12.21 -23.96 12.24
N ASP A 106 11.02 -23.77 11.66
CA ASP A 106 10.52 -24.50 10.48
C ASP A 106 11.01 -23.92 9.14
N GLY A 107 11.78 -22.81 9.17
CA GLY A 107 12.30 -22.12 8.00
C GLY A 107 11.37 -21.04 7.42
N ASN A 108 10.16 -20.87 7.94
CA ASN A 108 9.23 -19.82 7.52
C ASN A 108 9.68 -18.44 8.03
N LEU A 109 9.32 -17.38 7.31
CA LEU A 109 9.64 -16.01 7.72
C LEU A 109 8.89 -15.63 9.01
N VAL A 110 9.57 -14.96 9.94
CA VAL A 110 8.91 -14.44 11.15
C VAL A 110 8.05 -13.23 10.79
N LYS A 111 6.74 -13.40 10.87
CA LYS A 111 5.75 -12.32 10.73
C LYS A 111 5.44 -11.73 12.09
N ILE A 112 5.80 -10.46 12.30
CA ILE A 112 5.43 -9.72 13.53
C ILE A 112 4.08 -9.05 13.28
N PRO A 113 3.00 -9.43 13.97
CA PRO A 113 1.69 -8.83 13.79
C PRO A 113 1.72 -7.35 14.15
N ARG A 114 1.06 -6.52 13.34
CA ARG A 114 1.06 -5.07 13.55
C ARG A 114 0.47 -4.67 14.89
N TYR A 115 -0.51 -5.42 15.42
CA TYR A 115 -1.13 -5.12 16.71
C TYR A 115 -0.18 -5.23 17.91
N GLN A 116 0.99 -5.86 17.74
CA GLN A 116 2.03 -5.93 18.78
C GLN A 116 3.00 -4.75 18.76
N LEU A 117 2.98 -3.94 17.70
CA LEU A 117 3.80 -2.75 17.58
C LEU A 117 3.15 -1.59 18.34
N THR A 118 3.93 -0.59 18.72
CA THR A 118 3.38 0.63 19.33
C THR A 118 2.43 1.34 18.36
N GLU A 119 1.47 2.10 18.89
CA GLU A 119 0.52 2.87 18.07
C GLU A 119 1.24 3.81 17.08
N GLY A 120 2.36 4.40 17.51
CA GLY A 120 3.19 5.26 16.67
C GLY A 120 3.77 4.51 15.47
N LEU A 121 4.38 3.35 15.69
CA LEU A 121 4.93 2.54 14.61
C LEU A 121 3.83 1.97 13.70
N GLN A 122 2.71 1.52 14.28
CA GLN A 122 1.53 1.10 13.52
C GLN A 122 1.01 2.21 12.61
N SER A 123 0.96 3.45 13.11
CA SER A 123 0.51 4.61 12.35
C SER A 123 1.52 4.97 11.25
N ARG A 124 2.82 4.92 11.54
CA ARG A 124 3.86 5.13 10.53
C ARG A 124 3.80 4.09 9.42
N LEU A 125 3.49 2.84 9.74
CA LEU A 125 3.31 1.76 8.75
C LEU A 125 2.07 1.95 7.85
N LYS A 126 1.25 2.99 8.05
CA LYS A 126 0.13 3.35 7.15
C LYS A 126 0.51 4.35 6.06
N ILE A 127 1.69 4.99 6.14
CA ILE A 127 2.12 5.98 5.13
C ILE A 127 2.25 5.33 3.74
N ARG A 128 1.90 6.07 2.69
CA ARG A 128 1.87 5.51 1.32
C ARG A 128 3.23 5.40 0.65
N MET A 129 4.24 6.12 1.14
CA MET A 129 5.58 6.06 0.57
C MET A 129 6.06 4.61 0.55
N SER A 130 6.55 4.17 -0.60
CA SER A 130 7.17 2.85 -0.75
C SER A 130 8.42 2.76 0.08
N ILE A 131 9.17 3.86 0.20
CA ILE A 131 10.42 3.91 0.95
C ILE A 131 10.35 4.99 2.04
N ALA A 132 10.41 4.59 3.32
CA ALA A 132 10.30 5.51 4.45
C ALA A 132 11.43 5.35 5.48
N ASN A 133 11.78 6.44 6.15
CA ASN A 133 12.69 6.41 7.29
C ASN A 133 11.89 6.09 8.56
N LEU A 134 12.36 5.10 9.32
CA LEU A 134 11.79 4.64 10.59
C LEU A 134 12.76 4.81 11.78
N ASN A 135 13.82 5.62 11.64
CA ASN A 135 14.83 5.85 12.69
C ASN A 135 14.22 6.43 13.98
N GLU A 136 13.07 7.11 13.91
CA GLU A 136 12.33 7.59 15.08
C GLU A 136 11.83 6.43 15.98
N PHE A 137 11.65 5.22 15.41
CA PHE A 137 11.23 4.00 16.12
C PHE A 137 12.42 3.06 16.41
N ARG A 138 13.64 3.59 16.45
CA ARG A 138 14.88 2.80 16.57
C ARG A 138 14.89 1.88 17.78
N GLU A 139 14.49 2.38 18.93
CA GLU A 139 14.54 1.62 20.19
C GLU A 139 13.61 0.41 20.13
N GLU A 140 12.36 0.60 19.71
CA GLU A 140 11.37 -0.48 19.55
C GLU A 140 11.86 -1.52 18.53
N ILE A 141 12.33 -1.08 17.37
CA ILE A 141 12.76 -1.98 16.29
C ILE A 141 14.03 -2.73 16.67
N ALA A 142 14.99 -2.07 17.33
CA ALA A 142 16.20 -2.71 17.82
C ALA A 142 15.87 -3.81 18.85
N ALA A 143 14.91 -3.56 19.76
CA ALA A 143 14.46 -4.57 20.72
C ALA A 143 13.85 -5.81 20.03
N TYR A 144 13.13 -5.64 18.92
CA TYR A 144 12.66 -6.77 18.11
C TYR A 144 13.83 -7.51 17.43
N VAL A 145 14.78 -6.80 16.84
CA VAL A 145 15.97 -7.40 16.21
C VAL A 145 16.76 -8.22 17.23
N GLU A 146 17.04 -7.68 18.42
CA GLU A 146 17.76 -8.39 19.48
C GLU A 146 17.04 -9.66 19.94
N LYS A 147 15.70 -9.60 20.12
CA LYS A 147 14.89 -10.78 20.47
C LYS A 147 14.96 -11.86 19.40
N LEU A 148 14.91 -11.46 18.13
CA LEU A 148 14.97 -12.38 16.98
C LEU A 148 16.37 -12.99 16.83
N GLU A 149 17.44 -12.22 17.04
CA GLU A 149 18.83 -12.72 17.01
C GLU A 149 19.10 -13.73 18.13
N GLN A 150 18.50 -13.55 19.30
CA GLN A 150 18.65 -14.47 20.43
C GLN A 150 17.81 -15.75 20.29
N ASN A 151 17.05 -15.93 19.21
CA ASN A 151 16.08 -17.01 19.03
C ASN A 151 15.16 -17.18 20.25
N LEU A 152 14.91 -16.10 21.00
CA LEU A 152 13.88 -16.08 22.01
C LEU A 152 12.58 -16.25 21.23
N GLU A 153 12.01 -17.46 21.23
CA GLU A 153 10.76 -17.76 20.53
C GLU A 153 9.78 -16.63 20.82
N ILE A 154 9.58 -15.75 19.84
CA ILE A 154 8.43 -14.88 19.89
C ILE A 154 7.27 -15.82 19.60
N LYS A 155 6.68 -16.35 20.67
CA LYS A 155 5.49 -17.20 20.63
C LYS A 155 4.31 -16.34 20.21
N PHE A 156 4.31 -15.94 18.94
CA PHE A 156 3.08 -15.68 18.25
C PHE A 156 2.35 -17.02 18.26
N ASP A 157 1.11 -17.06 18.72
CA ASP A 157 0.26 -18.24 18.56
C ASP A 157 0.03 -18.43 17.05
N SER A 158 1.00 -19.06 16.40
CA SER A 158 1.16 -19.08 14.96
C SER A 158 0.05 -19.88 14.33
N GLU A 159 -0.43 -20.93 14.99
CA GLU A 159 -1.59 -21.70 14.56
C GLU A 159 -2.87 -20.86 14.62
N PHE A 160 -3.14 -20.20 15.74
CA PHE A 160 -4.34 -19.36 15.86
C PHE A 160 -4.32 -18.23 14.84
N GLN A 161 -3.19 -17.52 14.71
CA GLN A 161 -3.06 -16.43 13.73
C GLN A 161 -3.18 -16.92 12.29
N THR A 162 -2.62 -18.08 11.97
CA THR A 162 -2.75 -18.68 10.64
C THR A 162 -4.21 -19.01 10.34
N ARG A 163 -4.94 -19.62 11.29
CA ARG A 163 -6.39 -19.91 11.12
C ARG A 163 -7.20 -18.64 10.92
N VAL A 164 -6.94 -17.60 11.72
CA VAL A 164 -7.57 -16.27 11.57
C VAL A 164 -7.28 -15.68 10.19
N GLU A 165 -6.05 -15.75 9.70
CA GLU A 165 -5.66 -15.22 8.39
C GLU A 165 -6.37 -15.96 7.24
N VAL A 166 -6.46 -17.29 7.31
CA VAL A 166 -7.16 -18.11 6.31
C VAL A 166 -8.65 -17.76 6.25
N GLU A 167 -9.31 -17.69 7.40
CA GLU A 167 -10.74 -17.35 7.49
C GLU A 167 -11.02 -15.93 6.98
N LEU A 168 -10.17 -14.96 7.33
CA LEU A 168 -10.33 -13.60 6.85
C LEU A 168 -10.12 -13.51 5.33
N LYS A 169 -9.13 -14.20 4.76
CA LYS A 169 -8.95 -14.25 3.29
C LYS A 169 -10.17 -14.86 2.59
N HIS A 170 -10.79 -15.88 3.18
CA HIS A 170 -12.02 -16.45 2.64
C HIS A 170 -13.17 -15.44 2.63
N ILE A 171 -13.34 -14.67 3.72
CA ILE A 171 -14.37 -13.62 3.82
C ILE A 171 -14.10 -12.48 2.82
N GLU A 172 -12.86 -12.02 2.72
CA GLU A 172 -12.44 -10.97 1.77
C GLU A 172 -12.73 -11.38 0.33
N ARG A 173 -12.38 -12.61 -0.05
CA ARG A 173 -12.68 -13.16 -1.37
C ARG A 173 -14.19 -13.27 -1.61
N SER A 174 -14.93 -13.78 -0.65
CA SER A 174 -16.40 -13.89 -0.74
C SER A 174 -17.07 -12.52 -0.92
N LEU A 175 -16.57 -11.50 -0.23
CA LEU A 175 -17.04 -10.12 -0.40
C LEU A 175 -16.72 -9.59 -1.81
N LEU A 176 -15.49 -9.76 -2.27
CA LEU A 176 -15.07 -9.33 -3.60
C LEU A 176 -15.93 -9.99 -4.70
N ASP A 177 -16.13 -11.30 -4.62
CA ASP A 177 -16.95 -12.06 -5.56
C ASP A 177 -18.38 -11.48 -5.64
N ARG A 178 -18.97 -11.10 -4.50
CA ARG A 178 -20.30 -10.47 -4.47
C ARG A 178 -20.31 -9.08 -5.11
N LEU A 179 -19.25 -8.30 -4.93
CA LEU A 179 -19.11 -6.96 -5.53
C LEU A 179 -19.02 -7.05 -7.06
N ILE A 180 -18.25 -8.00 -7.60
CA ILE A 180 -18.01 -8.10 -9.06
C ILE A 180 -19.10 -8.88 -9.82
N THR A 181 -19.84 -9.76 -9.15
CA THR A 181 -20.95 -10.53 -9.76
C THR A 181 -22.31 -9.84 -9.64
N GLY A 182 -22.38 -8.65 -9.03
CA GLY A 182 -23.64 -7.92 -8.83
C GLY A 182 -24.56 -8.55 -7.78
N GLN A 183 -24.03 -9.41 -6.90
CA GLN A 183 -24.78 -10.01 -5.79
C GLN A 183 -24.85 -9.11 -4.55
N SER A 184 -24.06 -8.04 -4.51
CA SER A 184 -24.27 -6.95 -3.55
C SER A 184 -25.57 -6.21 -3.85
N ARG A 185 -26.16 -5.56 -2.84
CA ARG A 185 -27.34 -4.67 -2.99
C ARG A 185 -26.93 -3.20 -3.06
N LEU A 186 -25.70 -2.93 -3.53
CA LEU A 186 -25.26 -1.57 -3.81
C LEU A 186 -26.06 -0.99 -4.99
N GLU A 187 -26.23 0.32 -4.99
CA GLU A 187 -26.90 1.03 -6.09
C GLU A 187 -26.12 0.86 -7.40
N SER A 188 -26.83 0.65 -8.50
CA SER A 188 -26.25 0.40 -9.82
C SER A 188 -25.57 1.63 -10.41
N GLY A 189 -24.74 1.41 -11.44
CA GLY A 189 -24.15 2.50 -12.24
C GLY A 189 -22.94 3.18 -11.59
N GLY A 190 -22.22 2.47 -10.70
CA GLY A 190 -21.03 2.99 -10.01
C GLY A 190 -21.34 3.75 -8.71
N TYR A 191 -22.49 4.40 -8.64
CA TYR A 191 -22.88 5.25 -7.52
C TYR A 191 -22.92 4.52 -6.15
N GLY A 192 -23.30 3.25 -6.13
CA GLY A 192 -23.26 2.44 -4.91
C GLY A 192 -21.84 2.21 -4.38
N LEU A 193 -20.86 2.04 -5.26
CA LEU A 193 -19.45 1.92 -4.90
C LEU A 193 -18.90 3.27 -4.43
N GLU A 194 -19.27 4.37 -5.08
CA GLU A 194 -18.86 5.73 -4.69
C GLU A 194 -19.33 6.05 -3.26
N LYS A 195 -20.58 5.73 -2.93
CA LYS A 195 -21.12 5.86 -1.55
C LYS A 195 -20.36 5.03 -0.52
N LEU A 196 -20.02 3.79 -0.87
CA LEU A 196 -19.23 2.93 0.02
C LEU A 196 -17.84 3.52 0.27
N ILE A 197 -17.16 4.00 -0.77
CA ILE A 197 -15.83 4.59 -0.63
C ILE A 197 -15.89 5.90 0.16
N ALA A 198 -16.91 6.74 -0.06
CA ALA A 198 -17.12 7.95 0.73
C ALA A 198 -17.27 7.63 2.23
N GLU A 199 -18.08 6.62 2.59
CA GLU A 199 -18.21 6.17 3.98
C GLU A 199 -16.90 5.64 4.56
N LEU A 200 -16.11 4.88 3.80
CA LEU A 200 -14.78 4.43 4.23
C LEU A 200 -13.83 5.60 4.52
N LEU A 201 -13.89 6.67 3.70
CA LEU A 201 -13.12 7.90 3.91
C LEU A 201 -13.61 8.66 5.15
N GLU A 202 -14.92 8.73 5.38
CA GLU A 202 -15.51 9.32 6.59
C GLU A 202 -15.08 8.58 7.86
N ILE A 203 -15.02 7.24 7.81
CA ILE A 203 -14.48 6.41 8.90
C ILE A 203 -13.00 6.74 9.20
N GLU A 204 -12.24 7.21 8.22
CA GLU A 204 -10.86 7.71 8.40
C GLU A 204 -10.77 9.16 8.86
N GLY A 205 -11.92 9.83 9.05
CA GLY A 205 -12.03 11.20 9.50
C GLY A 205 -11.90 12.23 8.39
N TYR A 206 -12.15 11.87 7.14
CA TYR A 206 -12.34 12.83 6.06
C TYR A 206 -13.80 13.30 6.00
N GLN A 207 -14.02 14.49 5.47
CA GLN A 207 -15.32 14.92 4.96
C GLN A 207 -15.36 14.58 3.47
N ALA A 208 -16.22 13.64 3.08
CA ALA A 208 -16.28 13.13 1.70
C ALA A 208 -17.51 13.68 0.96
N HIS A 209 -17.31 14.05 -0.31
CA HIS A 209 -18.33 14.57 -1.20
C HIS A 209 -18.28 13.84 -2.55
N ILE A 210 -19.38 13.20 -2.91
CA ILE A 210 -19.55 12.60 -4.25
C ILE A 210 -19.87 13.71 -5.23
N MET A 211 -19.08 13.81 -6.30
CA MET A 211 -19.16 14.89 -7.27
C MET A 211 -20.35 14.67 -8.22
N SER A 212 -21.09 15.74 -8.52
CA SER A 212 -22.16 15.68 -9.51
C SER A 212 -21.61 15.79 -10.92
N LYS A 213 -22.04 14.92 -11.84
CA LYS A 213 -21.66 14.92 -13.27
C LYS A 213 -22.02 16.19 -14.04
N SER A 214 -22.80 17.11 -13.46
CA SER A 214 -23.29 18.33 -14.10
C SER A 214 -22.51 19.60 -13.73
N GLN A 215 -21.48 19.52 -12.89
CA GLN A 215 -20.68 20.69 -12.49
C GLN A 215 -19.31 20.78 -13.18
N THR A 216 -18.91 19.76 -13.94
CA THR A 216 -17.65 19.71 -14.68
C THR A 216 -17.94 19.88 -16.17
N ASN A 217 -17.99 21.13 -16.65
CA ASN A 217 -17.75 21.36 -18.06
C ASN A 217 -16.26 21.08 -18.31
N ASP A 218 -16.00 20.19 -19.26
CA ASP A 218 -14.69 19.84 -19.83
C ASP A 218 -13.71 19.08 -18.89
N HIS A 219 -13.64 17.76 -19.12
CA HIS A 219 -12.47 16.88 -18.94
C HIS A 219 -12.14 16.16 -17.61
N SER A 220 -12.87 16.31 -16.50
CA SER A 220 -12.53 15.55 -15.27
C SER A 220 -13.71 14.77 -14.64
N ASP A 221 -13.65 13.43 -14.69
CA ASP A 221 -14.62 12.49 -14.09
C ASP A 221 -14.25 12.08 -12.64
N ILE A 222 -13.73 13.00 -11.83
CA ILE A 222 -13.49 12.69 -10.41
C ILE A 222 -14.82 12.37 -9.74
N ASP A 223 -14.93 11.18 -9.15
CA ASP A 223 -16.18 10.72 -8.53
C ASP A 223 -16.32 11.23 -7.10
N ILE A 224 -15.21 11.32 -6.34
CA ILE A 224 -15.23 11.74 -4.93
C ILE A 224 -14.12 12.74 -4.65
N ARG A 225 -14.46 13.83 -3.98
CA ARG A 225 -13.54 14.73 -3.30
C ARG A 225 -13.67 14.52 -1.80
N ALA A 226 -12.57 14.29 -1.10
CA ALA A 226 -12.56 14.18 0.35
C ALA A 226 -11.49 15.07 0.98
N GLU A 227 -11.79 15.69 2.09
CA GLU A 227 -10.87 16.60 2.78
C GLU A 227 -10.76 16.31 4.26
N LYS A 228 -9.55 16.45 4.79
CA LYS A 228 -9.27 16.33 6.22
C LYS A 228 -8.39 17.49 6.62
N SER A 229 -8.97 18.42 7.37
CA SER A 229 -8.25 19.54 7.95
C SER A 229 -7.84 19.20 9.37
N ASP A 230 -6.59 19.51 9.71
CA ASP A 230 -6.17 19.59 11.10
C ASP A 230 -5.38 20.88 11.35
N ASP A 231 -5.41 21.34 12.59
CA ASP A 231 -4.85 22.64 13.01
C ASP A 231 -3.32 22.74 12.81
N PHE A 232 -2.63 21.61 12.57
CA PHE A 232 -1.18 21.51 12.54
C PHE A 232 -0.60 21.18 11.16
N SER A 233 -1.32 20.45 10.31
CA SER A 233 -0.89 19.98 8.99
C SER A 233 -1.64 20.63 7.84
N GLY A 234 -2.66 21.46 8.14
CA GLY A 234 -3.50 22.10 7.14
C GLY A 234 -4.54 21.15 6.56
N THR A 235 -4.98 21.42 5.34
CA THR A 235 -6.02 20.62 4.68
C THR A 235 -5.41 19.60 3.74
N ASN A 236 -5.59 18.32 4.05
CA ASN A 236 -5.28 17.20 3.16
C ASN A 236 -6.47 16.92 2.25
N ILE A 237 -6.28 17.03 0.94
CA ILE A 237 -7.31 16.77 -0.06
C ILE A 237 -7.02 15.46 -0.78
N VAL A 238 -8.05 14.65 -0.94
CA VAL A 238 -8.03 13.36 -1.64
C VAL A 238 -9.05 13.40 -2.77
N TYR A 239 -8.62 13.04 -3.97
CA TYR A 239 -9.48 12.83 -5.13
C TYR A 239 -9.50 11.36 -5.51
N VAL A 240 -10.70 10.84 -5.76
CA VAL A 240 -10.91 9.42 -6.05
C VAL A 240 -11.70 9.24 -7.33
N GLN A 241 -11.17 8.40 -8.22
CA GLN A 241 -11.89 7.78 -9.32
C GLN A 241 -12.27 6.36 -8.92
N CYS A 242 -13.55 6.02 -9.05
CA CYS A 242 -14.12 4.72 -8.77
C CYS A 242 -14.44 3.98 -10.08
N LYS A 243 -14.05 2.70 -10.19
CA LYS A 243 -14.44 1.84 -11.33
C LYS A 243 -15.04 0.52 -10.81
N HIS A 244 -16.35 0.33 -11.04
CA HIS A 244 -17.07 -0.87 -10.60
C HIS A 244 -17.28 -1.86 -11.76
N HIS A 245 -16.45 -2.89 -11.83
CA HIS A 245 -16.57 -3.98 -12.82
C HIS A 245 -15.78 -5.23 -12.39
N SER A 246 -15.92 -6.32 -13.16
CA SER A 246 -15.16 -7.58 -13.02
C SER A 246 -13.94 -7.69 -13.96
N GLY A 247 -13.81 -6.78 -14.93
CA GLY A 247 -12.72 -6.78 -15.91
C GLY A 247 -11.44 -6.06 -15.47
N THR A 248 -10.57 -5.79 -16.44
CA THR A 248 -9.32 -5.04 -16.26
C THR A 248 -9.53 -3.53 -16.48
N THR A 249 -9.05 -2.70 -15.55
CA THR A 249 -9.08 -1.24 -15.68
C THR A 249 -7.90 -0.77 -16.54
N SER A 250 -8.16 0.11 -17.51
CA SER A 250 -7.13 0.73 -18.37
C SER A 250 -6.54 2.01 -17.76
N ASN A 251 -5.48 2.53 -18.40
CA ASN A 251 -4.83 3.80 -18.05
C ASN A 251 -5.80 4.99 -18.01
N TRP A 252 -6.93 4.92 -18.72
CA TRP A 252 -7.90 6.02 -18.81
C TRP A 252 -8.32 6.57 -17.44
N GLY A 253 -8.52 5.71 -16.44
CA GLY A 253 -8.87 6.15 -15.09
C GLY A 253 -7.74 6.88 -14.36
N VAL A 254 -6.49 6.60 -14.73
CA VAL A 254 -5.29 7.28 -14.21
C VAL A 254 -5.14 8.64 -14.89
N ASP A 255 -5.29 8.70 -16.22
CA ASP A 255 -5.20 9.92 -17.02
C ASP A 255 -6.19 10.99 -16.53
N GLN A 256 -7.41 10.57 -16.18
CA GLN A 256 -8.45 11.45 -15.60
C GLN A 256 -8.00 12.13 -14.29
N LEU A 257 -7.20 11.45 -13.46
CA LEU A 257 -6.71 11.97 -12.19
C LEU A 257 -5.49 12.90 -12.39
N ILE A 258 -4.60 12.55 -13.32
CA ILE A 258 -3.39 13.33 -13.63
C ILE A 258 -3.75 14.73 -14.12
N GLU A 259 -4.76 14.84 -14.98
CA GLU A 259 -5.18 16.14 -15.52
C GLU A 259 -5.63 17.10 -14.40
N PHE A 260 -6.24 16.58 -13.34
CA PHE A 260 -6.71 17.39 -12.22
C PHE A 260 -5.58 17.85 -11.28
N GLU A 261 -4.50 17.08 -11.13
CA GLU A 261 -3.37 17.50 -10.30
C GLU A 261 -2.73 18.81 -10.80
N LYS A 262 -2.74 19.01 -12.13
CA LYS A 262 -2.23 20.23 -12.75
C LYS A 262 -3.00 21.47 -12.28
N GLU A 263 -4.29 21.33 -11.98
CA GLU A 263 -5.15 22.41 -11.53
C GLU A 263 -5.10 22.62 -10.00
N THR A 264 -4.85 21.56 -9.23
CA THR A 264 -4.77 21.63 -7.76
C THR A 264 -3.50 20.92 -7.24
N PRO A 265 -2.37 21.62 -7.07
CA PRO A 265 -1.15 20.99 -6.57
C PRO A 265 -1.28 20.55 -5.10
N ASN A 266 -0.61 19.45 -4.74
CA ASN A 266 -0.56 18.86 -3.38
C ASN A 266 -1.81 18.08 -2.94
N VAL A 267 -2.45 17.38 -3.87
CA VAL A 267 -3.57 16.48 -3.60
C VAL A 267 -3.11 15.02 -3.61
N SER A 268 -3.87 14.14 -2.94
CA SER A 268 -3.68 12.69 -3.05
C SER A 268 -4.66 12.11 -4.07
N LEU A 269 -4.15 11.48 -5.12
CA LEU A 269 -4.96 10.87 -6.17
C LEU A 269 -5.15 9.37 -5.93
N TRP A 270 -6.36 8.87 -6.12
CA TRP A 270 -6.65 7.44 -6.06
C TRP A 270 -7.51 6.95 -7.22
N LEU A 271 -7.07 5.85 -7.83
CA LEU A 271 -7.93 4.96 -8.60
C LEU A 271 -8.34 3.78 -7.71
N ILE A 272 -9.63 3.63 -7.44
CA ILE A 272 -10.18 2.51 -6.68
C ILE A 272 -11.10 1.69 -7.58
N THR A 273 -10.88 0.38 -7.65
CA THR A 273 -11.67 -0.51 -8.50
C THR A 273 -12.02 -1.82 -7.80
N THR A 274 -13.15 -2.40 -8.16
CA THR A 274 -13.49 -3.79 -7.81
C THR A 274 -12.83 -4.80 -8.74
N GLY A 275 -12.32 -4.36 -9.89
CA GLY A 275 -11.64 -5.19 -10.86
C GLY A 275 -10.16 -5.35 -10.56
N VAL A 276 -9.41 -5.75 -11.60
CA VAL A 276 -7.95 -5.85 -11.59
C VAL A 276 -7.34 -4.78 -12.48
N VAL A 277 -6.07 -4.47 -12.24
CA VAL A 277 -5.28 -3.48 -12.93
C VAL A 277 -3.96 -4.14 -13.35
N SER A 278 -3.63 -4.03 -14.63
CA SER A 278 -2.40 -4.63 -15.14
C SER A 278 -1.16 -3.97 -14.53
N ASP A 279 -0.04 -4.70 -14.53
CA ASP A 279 1.21 -4.20 -13.95
C ASP A 279 1.71 -2.95 -14.67
N GLU A 280 1.51 -2.85 -15.99
CA GLU A 280 1.83 -1.66 -16.79
C GLU A 280 1.03 -0.43 -16.35
N VAL A 281 -0.26 -0.61 -16.03
CA VAL A 281 -1.13 0.50 -15.58
C VAL A 281 -0.75 0.93 -14.16
N LYS A 282 -0.36 -0.01 -13.30
CA LYS A 282 0.08 0.29 -11.93
C LYS A 282 1.45 0.98 -11.91
N GLU A 283 2.36 0.59 -12.79
CA GLU A 283 3.63 1.28 -13.02
C GLU A 283 3.38 2.72 -13.46
N TYR A 284 2.58 2.90 -14.51
CA TYR A 284 2.19 4.22 -15.01
C TYR A 284 1.53 5.10 -13.92
N ALA A 285 0.59 4.55 -13.15
CA ALA A 285 -0.04 5.25 -12.03
C ALA A 285 0.99 5.68 -10.97
N SER A 286 1.91 4.78 -10.61
CA SER A 286 2.95 5.06 -9.61
C SER A 286 3.93 6.15 -10.06
N GLU A 287 4.31 6.17 -11.33
CA GLU A 287 5.16 7.20 -11.93
C GLU A 287 4.51 8.59 -11.82
N HIS A 288 3.20 8.65 -12.01
CA HIS A 288 2.41 9.88 -11.94
C HIS A 288 1.81 10.16 -10.55
N GLY A 289 2.29 9.48 -9.50
CA GLY A 289 1.85 9.75 -8.12
C GLY A 289 0.40 9.35 -7.80
N VAL A 290 -0.25 8.58 -8.67
CA VAL A 290 -1.60 8.05 -8.48
C VAL A 290 -1.53 6.74 -7.69
N SER A 291 -2.26 6.67 -6.57
CA SER A 291 -2.39 5.43 -5.79
C SER A 291 -3.49 4.54 -6.38
N VAL A 292 -3.25 3.22 -6.45
CA VAL A 292 -4.23 2.26 -6.97
C VAL A 292 -4.67 1.31 -5.86
N MET A 293 -5.99 1.08 -5.74
CA MET A 293 -6.57 0.05 -4.87
C MET A 293 -7.46 -0.88 -5.72
N GLU A 294 -6.98 -2.09 -5.94
CA GLU A 294 -7.69 -3.14 -6.69
C GLU A 294 -8.69 -3.89 -5.79
N GLY A 295 -9.51 -4.75 -6.40
CA GLY A 295 -10.62 -5.42 -5.73
C GLY A 295 -10.24 -6.17 -4.44
N GLU A 296 -9.13 -6.91 -4.45
CA GLU A 296 -8.65 -7.63 -3.26
C GLU A 296 -8.31 -6.68 -2.11
N ALA A 297 -7.58 -5.60 -2.40
CA ALA A 297 -7.19 -4.60 -1.42
C ALA A 297 -8.41 -3.82 -0.90
N LEU A 298 -9.38 -3.53 -1.76
CA LEU A 298 -10.63 -2.89 -1.39
C LEU A 298 -11.48 -3.80 -0.48
N ALA A 299 -11.59 -5.09 -0.79
CA ALA A 299 -12.31 -6.05 0.05
C ALA A 299 -11.66 -6.16 1.44
N ALA A 300 -10.32 -6.29 1.50
CA ALA A 300 -9.58 -6.27 2.75
C ALA A 300 -9.79 -4.98 3.54
N LYS A 301 -9.85 -3.83 2.86
CA LYS A 301 -10.13 -2.53 3.46
C LYS A 301 -11.52 -2.49 4.10
N ILE A 302 -12.56 -2.90 3.37
CA ILE A 302 -13.94 -2.97 3.86
C ILE A 302 -14.03 -3.86 5.11
N ILE A 303 -13.47 -5.08 5.05
CA ILE A 303 -13.49 -6.02 6.17
C ILE A 303 -12.75 -5.47 7.39
N SER A 304 -11.62 -4.76 7.19
CA SER A 304 -10.87 -4.15 8.29
C SER A 304 -11.63 -3.05 9.05
N GLN A 305 -12.67 -2.47 8.42
CA GLN A 305 -13.49 -1.40 8.98
C GLN A 305 -14.94 -1.87 9.19
N VAL A 306 -15.22 -3.16 9.06
CA VAL A 306 -16.59 -3.69 9.05
C VAL A 306 -17.37 -3.23 10.28
N ASP A 307 -16.77 -3.20 11.47
CA ASP A 307 -17.44 -2.79 12.70
C ASP A 307 -17.93 -1.34 12.66
N LYS A 308 -17.20 -0.47 11.95
CA LYS A 308 -17.46 0.96 11.84
C LYS A 308 -18.41 1.33 10.70
N LEU A 309 -18.67 0.41 9.78
CA LEU A 309 -19.66 0.62 8.72
C LEU A 309 -21.07 0.78 9.31
N SER A 310 -21.86 1.64 8.67
CA SER A 310 -23.28 1.79 8.95
C SER A 310 -24.02 0.46 8.77
N VAL A 311 -25.12 0.31 9.51
CA VAL A 311 -25.98 -0.87 9.41
C VAL A 311 -26.49 -1.05 7.98
N SER A 312 -26.90 0.05 7.32
CA SER A 312 -27.38 0.00 5.93
C SER A 312 -26.30 -0.50 4.97
N THR A 313 -25.05 -0.04 5.09
CA THR A 313 -23.97 -0.51 4.23
C THR A 313 -23.63 -1.98 4.49
N LYS A 314 -23.59 -2.41 5.75
CA LYS A 314 -23.42 -3.84 6.10
C LYS A 314 -24.49 -4.70 5.42
N GLU A 315 -25.77 -4.30 5.51
CA GLU A 315 -26.89 -5.00 4.88
C GLU A 315 -26.76 -5.03 3.35
N LYS A 316 -26.34 -3.93 2.72
CA LYS A 316 -26.14 -3.86 1.27
C LYS A 316 -25.01 -4.79 0.79
N LEU A 317 -23.95 -4.91 1.59
CA LEU A 317 -22.83 -5.81 1.30
C LEU A 317 -23.16 -7.28 1.66
N GLY A 318 -24.15 -7.51 2.52
CA GLY A 318 -24.46 -8.82 3.08
C GLY A 318 -23.48 -9.24 4.18
N LEU A 319 -22.95 -8.26 4.93
CA LEU A 319 -22.02 -8.46 6.03
C LEU A 319 -22.77 -8.45 7.37
N SER A 320 -22.35 -9.31 8.28
CA SER A 320 -22.79 -9.32 9.68
C SER A 320 -21.59 -9.60 10.57
N VAL A 321 -21.51 -8.92 11.71
CA VAL A 321 -20.47 -9.12 12.71
C VAL A 321 -21.05 -10.03 13.80
N LEU A 322 -20.79 -11.33 13.68
CA LEU A 322 -21.18 -12.33 14.68
C LEU A 322 -19.93 -12.91 15.34
N PRO A 323 -19.93 -13.13 16.67
CA PRO A 323 -18.85 -13.86 17.33
C PRO A 323 -18.69 -15.26 16.73
N LYS A 324 -17.44 -15.67 16.46
CA LYS A 324 -17.09 -17.00 15.97
C LYS A 324 -16.04 -17.61 16.90
N LEU A 325 -16.24 -18.87 17.28
CA LEU A 325 -15.21 -19.69 17.94
C LEU A 325 -14.32 -20.30 16.84
N LEU A 326 -13.00 -20.19 17.02
CA LEU A 326 -11.97 -20.72 16.12
C LEU A 326 -11.23 -21.88 16.78
#